data_AF-A0A6A5B079-F1
#
_entry.id   AF-A0A6A5B079-F1
#
_cell.length_a   1.000
_cell.length_b   1.000
_cell.length_c   1.000
_cell.angle_alpha   90.00
_cell.angle_beta   90.00
_cell.angle_gamma   90.00
#
_symmetry.space_group_name_H-M   'P 1'
#
loop_
_entity.id
_entity.type
_entity.pdbx_description
1 polymer ?
#
loop_
_entity_poly.entity_id
_entity_poly.type
_entity_poly.pdbx_seq_one_letter_code
_entity_poly.pdbx_strand_id
1 'polypeptide(L)'
;VTVVPNMTADVRFRDNPLVLDGIKLRSFVGYPLVTSDGFIVGVLGVADTRPRENVTVRHVAQLKKLATHVSRVLEERSGYQPTGHQQQHHHVYDSAAPQAHSQTYNVATTQSTIHNTLLDLLKKTEATGKTLQQTQQSMLNATGRPPQS
;
A
#
# COMPACT_ATOMS: atom_id res chain seq x y z
N VAL A 1 7.59 7.19 10.31
CA VAL A 1 6.55 7.57 9.30
C VAL A 1 7.24 8.36 8.21
N THR A 2 6.83 8.19 6.96
CA THR A 2 7.37 8.97 5.83
C THR A 2 6.24 9.82 5.26
N VAL A 3 6.45 11.13 5.17
CA VAL A 3 5.52 12.07 4.54
C VAL A 3 6.26 12.78 3.41
N VAL A 4 5.72 12.71 2.20
CA VAL A 4 6.27 13.33 1.00
C VAL A 4 5.16 14.12 0.31
N PRO A 5 5.04 15.43 0.60
CA PRO A 5 4.01 16.28 0.02
C PRO A 5 4.13 16.42 -1.51
N ASN A 6 5.37 16.47 -2.01
CA ASN A 6 5.68 16.55 -3.43
C ASN A 6 6.91 15.69 -3.79
N MET A 7 6.68 14.55 -4.45
CA MET A 7 7.71 13.58 -4.81
C MET A 7 8.64 14.07 -5.92
N THR A 8 8.23 15.01 -6.78
CA THR A 8 9.13 15.57 -7.81
C THR A 8 10.14 16.57 -7.24
N ALA A 9 9.82 17.18 -6.11
CA ALA A 9 10.72 18.08 -5.39
C ALA A 9 11.61 17.34 -4.38
N ASP A 10 11.27 16.09 -4.06
CA ASP A 10 11.94 15.30 -3.05
C ASP A 10 13.12 14.53 -3.65
N VAL A 11 14.35 14.83 -3.22
CA VAL A 11 15.58 14.19 -3.73
C VAL A 11 15.57 12.67 -3.58
N ARG A 12 14.79 12.12 -2.64
CA ARG A 12 14.67 10.68 -2.41
C ARG A 12 13.80 10.02 -3.48
N PHE A 13 12.89 10.76 -4.13
CA PHE A 13 11.86 10.19 -5.02
C PHE A 13 11.84 10.78 -6.42
N ARG A 14 12.42 11.96 -6.64
CA ARG A 14 12.29 12.71 -7.89
C ARG A 14 12.77 11.95 -9.14
N ASP A 15 13.74 11.06 -8.97
CA ASP A 15 14.34 10.28 -10.06
C ASP A 15 13.71 8.87 -10.20
N ASN A 16 12.65 8.58 -9.44
CA ASN A 16 11.95 7.30 -9.50
C ASN A 16 11.07 7.23 -10.78
N PRO A 17 11.12 6.13 -11.56
CA PRO A 17 10.28 5.96 -12.75
C PRO A 17 8.77 6.10 -12.48
N LEU A 18 8.29 5.76 -11.27
CA LEU A 18 6.87 5.95 -10.90
C LEU A 18 6.49 7.42 -10.68
N VAL A 19 7.48 8.30 -10.53
CA VAL A 19 7.33 9.76 -10.40
C VAL A 19 7.53 10.43 -11.75
N LEU A 20 8.56 10.05 -12.50
CA LEU A 20 8.89 10.61 -13.81
C LEU A 20 7.89 10.17 -14.89
N ASP A 21 7.60 8.87 -14.94
CA ASP A 21 6.89 8.22 -16.04
C ASP A 21 5.63 7.48 -15.56
N GLY A 22 4.84 6.97 -16.51
CA GLY A 22 3.66 6.16 -16.22
C GLY A 22 2.61 6.89 -15.37
N ILE A 23 2.35 6.36 -14.16
CA ILE A 23 1.30 6.84 -13.24
C ILE A 23 1.59 8.26 -12.71
N LYS A 24 2.86 8.72 -12.73
CA LYS A 24 3.27 10.06 -12.29
C LYS A 24 2.83 10.40 -10.87
N LEU A 25 3.30 9.62 -9.91
CA LEU A 25 3.07 9.88 -8.49
C LEU A 25 3.65 11.23 -8.06
N ARG A 26 2.93 11.94 -7.19
CA ARG A 26 3.28 13.27 -6.70
C ARG A 26 3.25 13.38 -5.20
N SER A 27 2.49 12.56 -4.47
CA SER A 27 2.59 12.54 -3.01
C SER A 27 2.57 11.11 -2.48
N PHE A 28 3.20 10.93 -1.32
CA PHE A 28 3.27 9.66 -0.63
C PHE A 28 3.23 9.84 0.89
N VAL A 29 2.44 9.02 1.58
CA VAL A 29 2.44 8.91 3.03
C VAL A 29 2.55 7.44 3.39
N GLY A 30 3.63 7.06 4.06
CA GLY A 30 3.94 5.68 4.42
C GLY A 30 4.07 5.47 5.93
N TYR A 31 3.48 4.39 6.43
CA TYR A 31 3.67 3.92 7.79
C TYR A 31 4.21 2.47 7.80
N PRO A 32 5.27 2.17 8.56
CA PRO A 32 5.87 0.83 8.55
C PRO A 32 4.90 -0.23 9.08
N LEU A 33 4.96 -1.41 8.46
CA LEU A 33 4.35 -2.63 8.98
C LEU A 33 5.39 -3.32 9.86
N VAL A 34 5.07 -3.48 11.13
CA VAL A 34 6.01 -3.94 12.16
C VAL A 34 5.43 -5.18 12.83
N THR A 35 6.22 -6.23 12.91
CA THR A 35 5.82 -7.46 13.58
C THR A 35 5.75 -7.29 15.10
N SER A 36 5.09 -8.22 15.79
CA SER A 36 4.99 -8.25 17.26
C SER A 36 6.33 -8.28 18.00
N ASP A 37 7.40 -8.78 17.36
CA ASP A 37 8.78 -8.80 17.84
C ASP A 37 9.66 -7.67 17.28
N GLY A 38 9.07 -6.74 16.52
CA GLY A 38 9.70 -5.47 16.17
C GLY A 38 10.36 -5.41 14.79
N PHE A 39 10.26 -6.45 13.96
CA PHE A 39 10.81 -6.42 12.61
C PHE A 39 9.94 -5.62 11.65
N ILE A 40 10.57 -4.80 10.82
CA ILE A 40 9.87 -4.10 9.73
C ILE A 40 9.77 -5.04 8.54
N VAL A 41 8.54 -5.44 8.20
CA VAL A 41 8.27 -6.36 7.09
C VAL A 41 7.76 -5.66 5.83
N GLY A 42 7.49 -4.35 5.92
CA GLY A 42 7.06 -3.56 4.79
C GLY A 42 6.52 -2.18 5.20
N VAL A 43 5.77 -1.57 4.30
CA VAL A 43 5.14 -0.25 4.50
C VAL A 43 3.71 -0.26 3.97
N LEU A 44 2.77 0.25 4.76
CA LEU A 44 1.46 0.64 4.26
C LEU A 44 1.52 2.09 3.80
N GLY A 45 1.29 2.30 2.50
CA GLY A 45 1.41 3.60 1.85
C GLY A 45 0.12 4.07 1.21
N VAL A 46 -0.12 5.38 1.25
CA VAL A 46 -1.09 6.09 0.41
C VAL A 46 -0.29 6.94 -0.58
N ALA A 47 -0.56 6.79 -1.87
CA ALA A 47 0.08 7.55 -2.93
C ALA A 47 -0.97 8.25 -3.79
N ASP A 48 -0.63 9.42 -4.34
CA ASP A 48 -1.52 10.20 -5.19
C ASP A 48 -0.73 10.83 -6.34
N THR A 49 -1.39 11.08 -7.47
CA THR A 49 -0.84 11.78 -8.65
C THR A 49 -0.91 13.29 -8.52
N ARG A 50 -1.43 13.82 -7.39
CA ARG A 50 -1.39 15.24 -7.02
C ARG A 50 -0.52 15.47 -5.78
N PRO A 51 0.23 16.59 -5.72
CA PRO A 51 0.88 17.01 -4.49
C PRO A 51 -0.13 17.21 -3.36
N ARG A 52 0.28 16.96 -2.12
CA ARG A 52 -0.58 17.08 -0.93
C ARG A 52 0.18 17.70 0.23
N GLU A 53 -0.01 19.01 0.43
CA GLU A 53 0.64 19.78 1.50
C GLU A 53 -0.05 19.60 2.86
N ASN A 54 -1.33 19.24 2.87
CA ASN A 54 -2.16 19.22 4.08
C ASN A 54 -2.28 17.83 4.74
N VAL A 55 -1.16 17.14 4.95
CA VAL A 55 -1.15 15.87 5.71
C VAL A 55 -1.13 16.18 7.20
N THR A 56 -2.26 15.96 7.88
CA THR A 56 -2.40 16.25 9.31
C THR A 56 -1.94 15.10 10.19
N VAL A 57 -1.65 15.39 11.46
CA VAL A 57 -1.37 14.37 12.50
C VAL A 57 -2.51 13.35 12.61
N ARG A 58 -3.76 13.78 12.40
CA ARG A 58 -4.93 12.88 12.42
C ARG A 58 -4.89 11.88 11.26
N HIS A 59 -4.49 12.30 10.06
CA HIS A 59 -4.33 11.39 8.91
C HIS A 59 -3.26 10.33 9.19
N VAL A 60 -2.12 10.75 9.74
CA VAL A 60 -1.04 9.82 10.11
C VAL A 60 -1.49 8.84 11.20
N ALA A 61 -2.25 9.31 12.20
CA ALA A 61 -2.78 8.45 13.26
C ALA A 61 -3.76 7.39 12.72
N GLN A 62 -4.60 7.74 11.74
CA GLN A 62 -5.48 6.79 11.06
C GLN A 62 -4.68 5.75 10.26
N LEU A 63 -3.67 6.19 9.51
CA LEU A 63 -2.79 5.29 8.76
C LEU A 63 -2.03 4.34 9.69
N LYS A 64 -1.54 4.82 10.84
CA LYS A 64 -0.92 3.99 11.89
C LYS A 64 -1.86 2.89 12.36
N LYS A 65 -3.11 3.23 12.71
CA LYS A 65 -4.11 2.24 13.16
C LYS A 65 -4.32 1.14 12.11
N LEU A 66 -4.42 1.53 10.84
CA LEU A 66 -4.58 0.57 9.74
C LEU A 66 -3.33 -0.28 9.56
N ALA A 67 -2.14 0.31 9.59
CA ALA A 67 -0.87 -0.40 9.48
C ALA A 67 -0.70 -1.44 10.61
N THR A 68 -1.06 -1.10 11.85
CA THR A 68 -1.06 -2.04 12.98
C THR A 68 -2.01 -3.21 12.73
N HIS A 69 -3.22 -2.94 12.22
CA HIS A 69 -4.19 -3.99 11.91
C HIS A 69 -3.70 -4.91 10.78
N VAL A 70 -3.15 -4.33 9.71
CA VAL A 70 -2.57 -5.09 8.59
C VAL A 70 -1.40 -5.94 9.06
N SER A 71 -0.51 -5.41 9.90
CA SER A 71 0.63 -6.17 10.44
C SER A 71 0.18 -7.43 11.18
N ARG A 72 -0.82 -7.29 12.05
CA ARG A 72 -1.44 -8.42 12.76
C ARG A 72 -2.03 -9.47 11.80
N VAL A 73 -2.80 -9.04 10.81
CA VAL A 73 -3.41 -9.94 9.83
C VAL A 73 -2.34 -10.67 8.99
N LEU A 74 -1.23 -10.00 8.67
CA LEU A 74 -0.11 -10.61 7.96
C LEU A 74 0.60 -11.65 8.82
N GLU A 75 0.84 -11.38 10.10
CA GLU A 75 1.41 -12.37 11.05
C GLU A 75 0.52 -13.60 11.17
N GLU A 76 -0.79 -13.40 11.39
CA GLU A 76 -1.76 -14.48 11.52
C GLU A 76 -1.82 -15.37 10.27
N ARG A 77 -1.76 -14.78 9.07
CA ARG A 77 -1.84 -15.52 7.80
C ARG A 77 -0.54 -16.18 7.36
N SER A 78 0.59 -15.63 7.77
CA SER A 78 1.91 -16.19 7.42
C SER A 78 2.31 -17.36 8.32
N GLY A 79 1.52 -17.65 9.37
CA GLY A 79 1.91 -18.60 10.41
C GLY A 79 3.11 -18.11 11.21
N TYR A 80 3.31 -16.78 11.26
CA TYR A 80 4.42 -16.17 11.98
C TYR A 80 4.32 -16.53 13.46
N GLN A 81 5.32 -17.24 13.96
CA GLN A 81 5.48 -17.51 15.38
C GLN A 81 6.50 -16.51 15.89
N PRO A 82 6.14 -15.62 16.82
CA PRO A 82 7.10 -14.72 17.45
C PRO A 82 8.20 -15.57 18.06
N THR A 83 9.42 -15.46 17.51
CA THR A 83 10.57 -16.12 18.14
C THR A 83 10.89 -15.25 19.36
N GLY A 84 10.81 -15.80 20.57
CA GLY A 84 10.96 -15.07 21.85
C GLY A 84 12.31 -14.36 22.07
N HIS A 85 13.09 -14.13 21.02
CA HIS A 85 14.23 -13.25 20.99
C HIS A 85 13.77 -11.79 21.11
N GLN A 86 13.64 -11.32 22.35
CA GLN A 86 13.63 -9.88 22.64
C GLN A 86 15.01 -9.31 22.31
N GLN A 87 15.34 -9.16 21.02
CA GLN A 87 16.49 -8.37 20.63
C GLN A 87 16.11 -6.90 20.81
N GLN A 88 16.88 -6.22 21.65
CA GLN A 88 16.81 -4.81 21.95
C GLN A 88 17.09 -3.96 20.70
N HIS A 89 16.22 -3.96 19.70
CA HIS A 89 16.26 -3.00 18.62
C HIS A 89 15.56 -1.72 19.06
N HIS A 90 16.15 -1.06 20.07
CA HIS A 90 15.98 0.36 20.29
C HIS A 90 16.68 1.07 19.12
N HIS A 91 16.01 1.18 17.97
CA HIS A 91 16.48 2.01 16.86
C HIS A 91 15.40 3.00 16.47
N VAL A 92 15.44 4.09 17.23
CA VAL A 92 15.16 5.47 16.86
C VAL A 92 15.21 5.68 15.33
N TYR A 93 14.03 5.68 14.68
CA TYR A 93 13.82 6.40 13.42
C TYR A 93 13.46 7.86 13.71
N ASP A 94 14.19 8.47 14.65
CA ASP A 94 14.18 9.91 14.86
C ASP A 94 15.36 10.48 14.06
N SER A 95 15.08 11.43 13.18
CA SER A 95 16.07 12.24 12.45
C SER A 95 17.08 11.51 11.54
N ALA A 96 16.62 10.84 10.49
CA ALA A 96 17.37 10.82 9.23
C ALA A 96 16.41 10.63 8.05
N ALA A 97 16.53 11.48 7.05
CA ALA A 97 15.83 11.34 5.79
C ALA A 97 15.95 9.87 5.29
N PRO A 98 14.86 9.24 4.79
CA PRO A 98 14.93 7.99 4.06
C PRO A 98 15.92 8.18 2.92
N GLN A 99 17.11 7.63 3.07
CA GLN A 99 17.94 7.41 1.91
C GLN A 99 17.14 6.48 1.01
N ALA A 100 16.78 6.98 -0.17
CA ALA A 100 16.15 6.18 -1.20
C ALA A 100 17.16 5.21 -1.78
N HIS A 101 17.52 4.21 -0.98
CA HIS A 101 18.04 2.97 -1.50
C HIS A 101 16.79 2.11 -1.73
N SER A 102 16.38 2.01 -3.00
CA SER A 102 15.53 0.90 -3.44
C SER A 102 16.27 -0.39 -3.13
N GLN A 103 16.10 -0.91 -1.92
CA GLN A 103 16.47 -2.27 -1.61
C GLN A 103 15.41 -3.14 -2.29
N THR A 104 15.76 -3.65 -3.48
CA THR A 104 15.10 -4.82 -4.04
C THR A 104 15.26 -5.94 -3.02
N TYR A 105 14.21 -6.25 -2.27
CA TYR A 105 14.17 -7.39 -1.36
C TYR A 105 14.24 -8.67 -2.18
N ASN A 106 15.45 -9.10 -2.53
CA ASN A 106 15.71 -10.43 -3.06
C ASN A 106 15.81 -11.38 -1.87
N VAL A 107 14.66 -11.79 -1.32
CA VAL A 107 14.60 -12.94 -0.41
C VAL A 107 13.97 -14.08 -1.20
N ALA A 108 14.85 -14.87 -1.83
CA ALA A 108 14.54 -15.87 -2.86
C ALA A 108 13.71 -17.08 -2.36
N THR A 109 12.92 -16.96 -1.29
CA THR A 109 12.12 -18.09 -0.79
C THR A 109 10.79 -17.72 -0.12
N THR A 110 10.47 -16.43 0.07
CA THR A 110 9.17 -15.98 0.65
C THR A 110 8.43 -14.97 -0.23
N GLN A 111 9.09 -14.46 -1.28
CA GLN A 111 8.59 -13.41 -2.18
C GLN A 111 7.43 -13.87 -3.09
N SER A 112 7.30 -15.18 -3.34
CA SER A 112 6.27 -15.71 -4.24
C SER A 112 4.87 -15.61 -3.63
N THR A 113 4.71 -15.85 -2.32
CA THR A 113 3.39 -15.92 -1.69
C THR A 113 2.73 -14.54 -1.55
N ILE A 114 3.49 -13.52 -1.11
CA ILE A 114 2.96 -12.16 -0.95
C ILE A 114 2.63 -11.54 -2.32
N HIS A 115 3.51 -11.72 -3.30
CA HIS A 115 3.29 -11.22 -4.66
C HIS A 115 2.04 -11.84 -5.31
N ASN A 116 1.88 -13.16 -5.21
CA ASN A 116 0.71 -13.85 -5.76
C ASN A 116 -0.60 -13.46 -5.05
N THR A 117 -0.55 -13.22 -3.73
CA THR A 117 -1.72 -12.78 -2.96
C THR A 117 -2.17 -11.38 -3.39
N LEU A 118 -1.23 -10.44 -3.59
CA LEU A 118 -1.54 -9.10 -4.09
C LEU A 118 -2.13 -9.13 -5.51
N LEU A 119 -1.58 -9.96 -6.40
CA LEU A 119 -2.12 -10.14 -7.76
C LEU A 119 -3.54 -10.72 -7.75
N ASP A 120 -3.82 -11.68 -6.86
CA ASP A 120 -5.15 -12.28 -6.75
C ASP A 120 -6.19 -11.26 -6.23
N LEU A 121 -5.81 -10.44 -5.25
CA LEU A 121 -6.67 -9.35 -4.75
C LEU A 121 -6.95 -8.32 -5.85
N LEU A 122 -5.96 -7.92 -6.64
CA LEU A 122 -6.16 -6.99 -7.76
C LEU A 122 -7.09 -7.58 -8.82
N LYS A 123 -6.88 -8.84 -9.23
CA LYS A 123 -7.75 -9.54 -10.19
C LYS A 123 -9.20 -9.65 -9.70
N LYS A 124 -9.40 -9.96 -8.42
CA LYS A 124 -10.73 -10.01 -7.81
C LYS A 124 -11.41 -8.64 -7.83
N THR A 125 -10.67 -7.58 -7.52
CA THR A 125 -11.20 -6.20 -7.53
C THR A 125 -11.61 -5.77 -8.95
N GLU A 126 -10.81 -6.10 -9.97
CA GLU A 126 -11.15 -5.84 -11.38
C GLU A 126 -12.36 -6.65 -11.84
N ALA A 127 -12.45 -7.92 -11.46
CA ALA A 127 -13.59 -8.77 -11.80
C ALA A 127 -14.90 -8.21 -11.21
N THR A 128 -14.90 -7.80 -9.94
CA THR A 128 -16.06 -7.16 -9.30
C THR A 128 -16.45 -5.86 -10.01
N GLY A 129 -15.48 -5.04 -10.43
CA GLY A 129 -15.73 -3.82 -11.20
C GLY A 129 -16.41 -4.11 -12.55
N LYS A 130 -15.91 -5.11 -13.28
CA LYS A 130 -16.51 -5.55 -14.56
C LYS A 130 -17.92 -6.11 -14.38
N THR A 131 -18.14 -6.92 -13.35
CA THR A 131 -19.47 -7.46 -13.04
C THR A 131 -20.45 -6.34 -12.71
N LEU A 132 -20.07 -5.37 -11.88
CA LEU A 132 -20.93 -4.23 -11.55
C LEU A 132 -21.28 -3.41 -12.80
N GLN A 133 -20.30 -3.18 -13.67
CA GLN A 133 -20.51 -2.47 -14.93
C GLN A 133 -21.42 -3.25 -15.89
N GLN A 134 -21.25 -4.58 -15.98
CA GLN A 134 -22.13 -5.45 -16.77
C GLN A 134 -23.56 -5.45 -16.22
N THR A 135 -23.74 -5.55 -14.89
CA THR A 135 -25.06 -5.48 -14.26
C THR A 135 -25.73 -4.13 -14.52
N GLN A 136 -25.00 -3.02 -14.40
CA GLN A 136 -25.52 -1.69 -14.74
C GLN A 136 -25.93 -1.61 -16.21
N GLN A 137 -25.12 -2.14 -17.13
CA GLN A 137 -25.44 -2.15 -18.56
C GLN A 137 -26.65 -3.04 -18.88
N SER A 138 -26.77 -4.21 -18.25
CA SER A 138 -27.93 -5.10 -18.42
C SER A 138 -29.23 -4.47 -17.91
N MET A 139 -29.19 -3.75 -16.79
CA MET A 139 -30.35 -3.02 -16.27
C MET A 139 -30.75 -1.87 -17.20
N LEU A 140 -29.76 -1.14 -17.76
CA LEU A 140 -30.03 -0.07 -18.72
C LEU A 140 -30.68 -0.61 -20.00
N ASN A 141 -30.19 -1.75 -20.51
CA ASN A 141 -30.72 -2.40 -21.70
C ASN A 141 -32.11 -3.02 -21.48
N ALA A 142 -32.40 -3.51 -20.27
CA ALA A 142 -33.71 -4.07 -19.91
C ALA A 142 -34.80 -2.98 -19.81
N THR A 143 -34.43 -1.75 -19.45
CA THR A 143 -35.35 -0.61 -19.33
C THR A 143 -35.71 0.01 -20.70
N GLY A 144 -35.03 -0.39 -21.78
CA GLY A 144 -35.22 0.14 -23.15
C GLY A 144 -36.06 -0.71 -24.10
N ARG A 145 -36.68 -1.82 -23.67
CA ARG A 145 -37.60 -2.58 -24.53
C ARG A 145 -39.02 -1.99 -24.45
N PRO A 146 -39.63 -1.54 -25.57
CA PRO A 146 -41.04 -1.23 -25.57
C PRO A 146 -41.86 -2.52 -25.33
N PRO A 147 -43.06 -2.43 -24.74
CA PRO A 147 -43.92 -3.59 -24.55
C PRO A 147 -44.21 -4.20 -25.93
N GLN A 148 -43.92 -5.49 -26.08
CA GLN A 148 -44.31 -6.26 -27.26
C GLN A 148 -45.84 -6.32 -27.27
N SER A 149 -46.42 -5.72 -28.31
CA SER A 149 -47.86 -5.69 -28.63
C SER A 149 -48.41 -7.06 -28.96
#